data_AF-A0A6N7FAU4-F1
#
_entry.id   AF-A0A6N7FAU4-F1
#
_cell.length_a   1.000
_cell.length_b   1.000
_cell.length_c   1.000
_cell.angle_alpha   90.00
_cell.angle_beta   90.00
_cell.angle_gamma   90.00
#
_symmetry.space_group_name_H-M   'P 1'
#
loop_
_entity.id
_entity.type
_entity.pdbx_description
1 polymer ?
#
loop_
_entity_poly.entity_id
_entity_poly.type
_entity_poly.pdbx_seq_one_letter_code
_entity_poly.pdbx_strand_id
1 'polypeptide(L)'
;MRNAILAACVAALTTVASTASIAAEAVKIPTQDWPFGGLFGTFDRGALQRGFQVYNNVCAGCHSLRLVAYRNLQEIGLSEDQVKEIAASKEVTDGPNDAGEMFKRPAQPSDKFVSPFPNDNAARAANNGALPPDLSLMVKARKGGADYLHALMTGYKEPPAGVTMPEGMSYNAYFPGHNIAMPPPLSEGGVEYADKTE
;
A
#
# COMPACT_ATOMS: atom_id res chain seq x y z
N MET A 1 -51.18 58.93 28.95
CA MET A 1 -50.16 58.54 27.95
C MET A 1 -48.92 58.05 28.69
N ARG A 2 -48.67 56.74 28.71
CA ARG A 2 -47.37 56.05 28.94
C ARG A 2 -47.67 54.59 29.30
N ASN A 3 -47.62 53.70 28.30
CA ASN A 3 -47.53 52.27 28.53
C ASN A 3 -46.14 51.80 28.10
N ALA A 4 -45.57 50.95 28.94
CA ALA A 4 -44.19 50.51 28.94
C ALA A 4 -44.05 49.11 28.30
N ILE A 5 -42.92 48.93 27.61
CA ILE A 5 -42.01 47.75 27.60
C ILE A 5 -42.59 46.38 27.22
N LEU A 6 -42.03 45.75 26.16
CA LEU A 6 -41.20 44.53 26.22
C LEU A 6 -40.87 44.05 24.80
N ALA A 7 -39.62 44.25 24.35
CA ALA A 7 -39.07 43.55 23.19
C ALA A 7 -38.27 42.36 23.69
N ALA A 8 -38.76 41.14 23.41
CA ALA A 8 -38.07 39.90 23.73
C ALA A 8 -37.07 39.57 22.60
N CYS A 9 -35.77 39.73 22.87
CA CYS A 9 -34.71 39.22 22.01
C CYS A 9 -34.50 37.73 22.33
N VAL A 10 -34.91 36.85 21.41
CA VAL A 10 -34.57 35.43 21.45
C VAL A 10 -33.16 35.26 20.88
N ALA A 11 -32.17 35.03 21.74
CA ALA A 11 -30.83 34.63 21.32
C ALA A 11 -30.84 33.13 21.00
N ALA A 12 -30.74 32.80 19.71
CA ALA A 12 -30.58 31.41 19.26
C ALA A 12 -29.12 30.98 19.50
N LEU A 13 -28.90 30.21 20.56
CA LEU A 13 -27.61 29.62 20.88
C LEU A 13 -27.43 28.35 20.02
N THR A 14 -26.83 28.49 18.84
CA THR A 14 -26.41 27.35 18.02
C THR A 14 -25.19 26.71 18.67
N THR A 15 -25.41 25.58 19.35
CA THR A 15 -24.34 24.72 19.83
C THR A 15 -23.62 24.10 18.64
N VAL A 16 -22.46 24.65 18.30
CA VAL A 16 -21.52 23.98 17.40
C VAL A 16 -21.01 22.76 18.17
N ALA A 17 -21.57 21.59 17.87
CA ALA A 17 -21.04 20.32 18.34
C ALA A 17 -19.63 20.19 17.78
N SER A 18 -18.64 20.40 18.65
CA SER A 18 -17.25 20.11 18.34
C SER A 18 -17.16 18.61 18.16
N THR A 19 -17.01 18.14 16.92
CA THR A 19 -16.58 16.78 16.66
C THR A 19 -15.19 16.66 17.27
N ALA A 20 -15.10 15.98 18.42
CA ALA A 20 -13.82 15.62 19.00
C ALA A 20 -13.09 14.81 17.93
N SER A 21 -12.06 15.41 17.35
CA SER A 21 -11.06 14.66 16.60
C SER A 21 -10.43 13.72 17.61
N ILE A 22 -10.74 12.43 17.52
CA ILE A 22 -9.93 11.41 18.18
C ILE A 22 -8.57 11.53 17.50
N ALA A 23 -7.65 12.26 18.13
CA ALA A 23 -6.24 12.17 17.79
C ALA A 23 -5.91 10.68 17.78
N ALA A 24 -5.51 10.15 16.63
CA ALA A 24 -5.16 8.75 16.50
C ALA A 24 -4.14 8.44 17.59
N GLU A 25 -4.57 7.70 18.61
CA GLU A 25 -3.72 7.31 19.71
C GLU A 25 -2.49 6.63 19.10
N ALA A 26 -1.29 6.98 19.59
CA ALA A 26 -0.07 6.46 19.00
C ALA A 26 0.01 4.95 19.26
N VAL A 27 -0.49 4.16 18.31
CA VAL A 27 -0.45 2.70 18.40
C VAL A 27 1.00 2.26 18.45
N LYS A 28 1.35 1.54 19.51
CA LYS A 28 2.68 0.96 19.66
C LYS A 28 2.86 -0.12 18.60
N ILE A 29 3.79 0.10 17.67
CA ILE A 29 4.18 -0.90 16.68
C ILE A 29 5.07 -1.96 17.37
N PRO A 30 4.74 -3.26 17.27
CA PRO A 30 5.57 -4.32 17.83
C PRO A 30 6.89 -4.43 17.06
N THR A 31 8.01 -4.33 17.77
CA THR A 31 9.34 -4.57 17.21
C THR A 31 9.49 -6.03 16.79
N GLN A 32 10.11 -6.28 15.64
CA GLN A 32 10.48 -7.63 15.18
C GLN A 32 11.99 -7.81 15.20
N ASP A 33 12.43 -9.06 15.36
CA ASP A 33 13.83 -9.44 15.26
C ASP A 33 14.18 -9.81 13.82
N TRP A 34 14.61 -8.82 13.04
CA TRP A 34 14.94 -9.01 11.63
C TRP A 34 16.38 -9.52 11.40
N PRO A 35 16.61 -10.44 10.44
CA PRO A 35 17.96 -10.89 10.07
C PRO A 35 18.88 -9.77 9.57
N PHE A 36 18.30 -8.71 8.99
CA PHE A 36 19.02 -7.52 8.52
C PHE A 36 19.24 -6.46 9.61
N GLY A 37 18.80 -6.74 10.85
CA GLY A 37 18.97 -5.83 11.98
C GLY A 37 20.42 -5.77 12.48
N GLY A 38 20.75 -4.68 13.17
CA GLY A 38 22.08 -4.47 13.76
C GLY A 38 23.16 -4.06 12.75
N LEU A 39 24.41 -3.91 13.24
CA LEU A 39 25.52 -3.38 12.43
C LEU A 39 26.01 -4.34 11.33
N PHE A 40 25.83 -5.64 11.53
CA PHE A 40 26.29 -6.70 10.63
C PHE A 40 25.15 -7.54 10.06
N GLY A 41 23.91 -7.06 10.17
CA GLY A 41 22.74 -7.74 9.61
C GLY A 41 22.82 -7.84 8.10
N THR A 42 22.26 -8.92 7.56
CA THR A 42 22.13 -9.14 6.11
C THR A 42 20.71 -9.51 5.75
N PHE A 43 20.33 -9.24 4.51
CA PHE A 43 19.08 -9.75 3.99
C PHE A 43 19.19 -11.25 3.70
N ASP A 44 18.15 -12.00 4.09
CA ASP A 44 17.94 -13.37 3.66
C ASP A 44 17.43 -13.38 2.20
N ARG A 45 18.26 -13.89 1.28
CA ARG A 45 17.92 -13.95 -0.15
C ARG A 45 16.70 -14.83 -0.42
N GLY A 46 16.55 -15.95 0.29
CA GLY A 46 15.37 -16.81 0.14
C GLY A 46 14.11 -16.08 0.54
N ALA A 47 14.14 -15.36 1.67
CA ALA A 47 13.03 -14.53 2.09
C ALA A 47 12.72 -13.40 1.09
N LEU A 48 13.74 -12.76 0.49
CA LEU A 48 13.54 -11.74 -0.54
C LEU A 48 12.88 -12.32 -1.81
N GLN A 49 13.27 -13.52 -2.25
CA GLN A 49 12.68 -14.20 -3.41
C GLN A 49 11.23 -14.57 -3.18
N ARG A 50 10.89 -15.09 -1.99
CA ARG A 50 9.50 -15.32 -1.59
C ARG A 50 8.72 -14.02 -1.49
N GLY A 51 9.31 -12.97 -0.91
CA GLY A 51 8.71 -11.63 -0.85
C GLY A 51 8.39 -11.06 -2.24
N PHE A 52 9.25 -11.30 -3.23
CA PHE A 52 8.96 -10.94 -4.63
C PHE A 52 7.77 -11.72 -5.20
N GLN A 53 7.65 -13.02 -4.93
CA GLN A 53 6.49 -13.82 -5.34
C GLN A 53 5.19 -13.28 -4.74
N VAL A 54 5.19 -12.91 -3.45
CA VAL A 54 4.04 -12.24 -2.81
C VAL A 54 3.72 -10.91 -3.49
N TYR A 55 4.73 -10.06 -3.71
CA TYR A 55 4.51 -8.78 -4.39
C TYR A 55 3.90 -8.99 -5.79
N ASN A 56 4.45 -9.90 -6.58
CA ASN A 56 4.02 -10.12 -7.96
C ASN A 56 2.59 -10.68 -8.05
N ASN A 57 2.23 -11.59 -7.13
CA ASN A 57 0.96 -12.29 -7.19
C ASN A 57 -0.17 -11.59 -6.44
N VAL A 58 0.16 -10.75 -5.45
CA VAL A 58 -0.83 -10.10 -4.57
C VAL A 58 -0.84 -8.58 -4.73
N CYS A 59 0.34 -7.94 -4.72
CA CYS A 59 0.44 -6.49 -4.61
C CYS A 59 0.46 -5.78 -5.97
N ALA A 60 1.07 -6.38 -6.99
CA ALA A 60 1.38 -5.76 -8.27
C ALA A 60 0.14 -5.38 -9.10
N GLY A 61 -1.04 -5.92 -8.75
CA GLY A 61 -2.32 -5.52 -9.33
C GLY A 61 -2.81 -4.14 -8.91
N CYS A 62 -2.35 -3.63 -7.76
CA CYS A 62 -2.80 -2.34 -7.21
C CYS A 62 -1.65 -1.37 -6.93
N HIS A 63 -0.49 -1.88 -6.51
CA HIS A 63 0.66 -1.07 -6.13
C HIS A 63 1.73 -1.04 -7.22
N SER A 64 2.31 0.14 -7.42
CA SER A 64 3.49 0.32 -8.28
C SER A 64 4.80 0.08 -7.54
N LEU A 65 5.85 -0.20 -8.31
CA LEU A 65 7.24 -0.33 -7.85
C LEU A 65 8.17 0.43 -8.81
N ARG A 66 7.82 1.68 -9.11
CA ARG A 66 8.33 2.44 -10.27
C ARG A 66 9.83 2.75 -10.23
N LEU A 67 10.45 2.69 -9.06
CA LEU A 67 11.90 2.96 -8.93
C LEU A 67 12.74 1.70 -9.13
N VAL A 68 12.14 0.52 -9.16
CA VAL A 68 12.84 -0.77 -9.32
C VAL A 68 12.74 -1.25 -10.77
N ALA A 69 13.85 -1.69 -11.33
CA ALA A 69 13.92 -2.35 -12.64
C ALA A 69 13.93 -3.87 -12.49
N TYR A 70 13.47 -4.61 -13.50
CA TYR A 70 13.48 -6.07 -13.46
C TYR A 70 14.89 -6.63 -13.22
N ARG A 71 15.94 -6.02 -13.78
CA ARG A 71 17.34 -6.37 -13.52
C ARG A 71 17.73 -6.35 -12.04
N ASN A 72 17.05 -5.54 -11.20
CA ASN A 72 17.33 -5.51 -9.77
C ASN A 72 16.91 -6.82 -9.08
N LEU A 73 16.10 -7.69 -9.71
CA LEU A 73 15.80 -9.02 -9.19
C LEU A 73 17.04 -9.93 -9.12
N GLN A 74 18.09 -9.65 -9.90
CA GLN A 74 19.37 -10.34 -9.75
C GLN A 74 20.02 -10.03 -8.38
N GLU A 75 19.78 -8.84 -7.83
CA GLU A 75 20.33 -8.45 -6.52
C GLU A 75 19.73 -9.28 -5.38
N ILE A 76 18.54 -9.85 -5.56
CA ILE A 76 17.91 -10.80 -4.63
C ILE A 76 18.21 -12.27 -4.98
N GLY A 77 19.05 -12.53 -5.99
CA GLY A 77 19.57 -13.86 -6.32
C GLY A 77 18.80 -14.62 -7.41
N LEU A 78 17.93 -13.97 -8.19
CA LEU A 78 17.36 -14.59 -9.39
C LEU A 78 18.41 -14.64 -10.51
N SER A 79 18.39 -15.71 -11.29
CA SER A 79 19.23 -15.84 -12.49
C SER A 79 18.80 -14.88 -13.59
N GLU A 80 19.71 -14.59 -14.52
CA GLU A 80 19.41 -13.73 -15.68
C GLU A 80 18.25 -14.26 -16.53
N ASP A 81 18.18 -15.57 -16.73
CA ASP A 81 17.11 -16.19 -17.52
C ASP A 81 15.75 -16.08 -16.82
N GLN A 82 15.69 -16.30 -15.51
CA GLN A 82 14.47 -16.05 -14.72
C GLN A 82 14.03 -14.59 -14.81
N VAL A 83 14.96 -13.64 -14.73
CA VAL A 83 14.62 -12.20 -14.83
C VAL A 83 14.11 -11.83 -16.21
N LYS A 84 14.69 -12.39 -17.28
CA LYS A 84 14.19 -12.22 -18.65
C LYS A 84 12.77 -12.76 -18.80
N GLU A 85 12.50 -13.95 -18.28
CA GLU A 85 11.18 -14.57 -18.32
C GLU A 85 10.14 -13.74 -17.55
N ILE A 86 10.47 -13.31 -16.33
CA ILE A 86 9.61 -12.46 -15.50
C ILE A 86 9.31 -11.14 -16.22
N ALA A 87 10.32 -10.47 -16.77
CA ALA A 87 10.13 -9.21 -17.50
C ALA A 87 9.25 -9.41 -18.74
N ALA A 88 9.55 -10.44 -19.54
CA ALA A 88 8.82 -10.73 -20.76
C ALA A 88 7.34 -11.10 -20.54
N SER A 89 6.95 -11.47 -19.31
CA SER A 89 5.53 -11.70 -18.94
C SER A 89 4.67 -10.42 -18.93
N LYS A 90 5.29 -9.24 -19.01
CA LYS A 90 4.62 -7.93 -19.03
C LYS A 90 4.86 -7.21 -20.35
N GLU A 91 3.91 -6.37 -20.74
CA GLU A 91 4.05 -5.50 -21.91
C GLU A 91 4.36 -4.05 -21.51
N VAL A 92 5.24 -3.41 -22.26
CA VAL A 92 5.57 -1.98 -22.14
C VAL A 92 5.31 -1.26 -23.45
N THR A 93 4.99 0.03 -23.36
CA THR A 93 4.93 0.90 -24.54
C THR A 93 6.34 1.39 -24.88
N ASP A 94 6.70 1.32 -26.15
CA ASP A 94 7.97 1.81 -26.70
C ASP A 94 7.74 2.54 -28.04
N GLY A 95 8.79 3.16 -28.58
CA GLY A 95 8.77 3.90 -29.83
C GLY A 95 9.14 5.38 -29.66
N PRO A 96 8.91 6.19 -30.71
CA PRO A 96 8.21 5.83 -31.96
C PRO A 96 9.02 4.91 -32.88
N ASN A 97 8.33 4.16 -33.74
CA ASN A 97 8.92 3.40 -34.86
C ASN A 97 9.22 4.31 -36.07
N ASP A 98 9.69 3.73 -37.19
CA ASP A 98 10.01 4.48 -38.42
C ASP A 98 8.81 5.21 -39.05
N ALA A 99 7.58 4.84 -38.69
CA ALA A 99 6.35 5.51 -39.10
C ALA A 99 5.88 6.59 -38.12
N GLY A 100 6.60 6.81 -37.00
CA GLY A 100 6.23 7.77 -35.96
C GLY A 100 5.24 7.22 -34.93
N GLU A 101 4.96 5.91 -34.93
CA GLU A 101 3.94 5.29 -34.09
C GLU A 101 4.54 4.63 -32.84
N MET A 102 3.85 4.76 -31.71
CA MET A 102 4.18 4.00 -30.49
C MET A 102 3.67 2.57 -30.60
N PHE A 103 4.43 1.60 -30.09
CA PHE A 103 4.09 0.18 -30.14
C PHE A 103 4.22 -0.48 -28.76
N LYS A 104 3.70 -1.71 -28.64
CA LYS A 104 3.85 -2.55 -27.45
C LYS A 104 4.93 -3.60 -27.70
N ARG A 105 5.73 -3.88 -26.69
CA ARG A 105 6.69 -4.99 -26.69
C ARG A 105 6.74 -5.68 -25.33
N PRO A 106 7.21 -6.94 -25.27
CA PRO A 106 7.58 -7.56 -24.00
C PRO A 106 8.60 -6.68 -23.25
N ALA A 107 8.46 -6.60 -21.93
CA ALA A 107 9.42 -5.89 -21.11
C ALA A 107 10.76 -6.62 -21.09
N GLN A 108 11.83 -5.85 -20.93
CA GLN A 108 13.20 -6.31 -20.86
C GLN A 108 13.75 -6.08 -19.43
N PRO A 109 14.85 -6.73 -19.03
CA PRO A 109 15.46 -6.52 -17.71
C PRO A 109 15.78 -5.05 -17.38
N SER A 110 16.04 -4.21 -18.37
CA SER A 110 16.31 -2.77 -18.21
C SER A 110 15.07 -1.96 -17.82
N ASP A 111 13.86 -2.43 -18.17
CA ASP A 111 12.61 -1.73 -17.91
C ASP A 111 12.28 -1.71 -16.41
N LYS A 112 11.53 -0.69 -16.00
CA LYS A 112 10.92 -0.62 -14.67
C LYS A 112 9.74 -1.57 -14.57
N PHE A 113 9.40 -1.94 -13.33
CA PHE A 113 8.15 -2.67 -13.08
C PHE A 113 6.97 -1.89 -13.65
N VAL A 114 6.12 -2.60 -14.40
CA VAL A 114 4.95 -2.00 -15.05
C VAL A 114 3.96 -1.57 -13.99
N SER A 115 3.58 -0.29 -14.02
CA SER A 115 2.56 0.24 -13.12
C SER A 115 1.18 -0.37 -13.42
N PRO A 116 0.38 -0.74 -12.41
CA PRO A 116 -0.95 -1.31 -12.61
C PRO A 116 -1.95 -0.30 -13.21
N PHE A 117 -1.71 0.99 -13.01
CA PHE A 117 -2.55 2.06 -13.51
C PHE A 117 -1.74 3.06 -14.33
N PRO A 118 -2.33 3.68 -15.36
CA PRO A 118 -1.64 4.66 -16.20
C PRO A 118 -1.42 6.00 -15.50
N ASN A 119 -2.19 6.32 -14.46
CA ASN A 119 -2.07 7.55 -13.67
C ASN A 119 -2.85 7.42 -12.34
N ASP A 120 -2.65 8.40 -11.45
CA ASP A 120 -3.28 8.45 -10.13
C ASP A 120 -4.81 8.51 -10.18
N ASN A 121 -5.40 9.18 -11.18
CA ASN A 121 -6.86 9.26 -11.30
C ASN A 121 -7.47 7.91 -11.63
N ALA A 122 -6.85 7.15 -12.54
CA ALA A 122 -7.26 5.79 -12.84
C ALA A 122 -7.12 4.87 -11.62
N ALA A 123 -6.03 5.00 -10.86
CA ALA A 123 -5.82 4.25 -9.63
C ALA A 123 -6.91 4.57 -8.58
N ARG A 124 -7.26 5.85 -8.38
CA ARG A 124 -8.33 6.26 -7.47
C ARG A 124 -9.69 5.76 -7.91
N ALA A 125 -10.00 5.85 -9.20
CA ALA A 125 -11.27 5.36 -9.75
C ALA A 125 -11.44 3.85 -9.50
N ALA A 126 -10.37 3.07 -9.63
CA ALA A 126 -10.39 1.63 -9.38
C ALA A 126 -10.42 1.24 -7.88
N ASN A 127 -10.13 2.17 -6.97
CA ASN A 127 -9.95 1.88 -5.53
C ASN A 127 -10.81 2.80 -4.64
N ASN A 128 -12.05 3.09 -5.05
CA ASN A 128 -13.02 3.86 -4.26
C ASN A 128 -12.49 5.23 -3.78
N GLY A 129 -11.71 5.91 -4.65
CA GLY A 129 -11.11 7.21 -4.38
C GLY A 129 -9.76 7.16 -3.65
N ALA A 130 -9.38 6.02 -3.07
CA ALA A 130 -8.08 5.83 -2.44
C ALA A 130 -6.98 5.64 -3.51
N LEU A 131 -5.80 6.18 -3.26
CA LEU A 131 -4.64 5.98 -4.12
C LEU A 131 -3.69 4.98 -3.47
N PRO A 132 -3.53 3.76 -4.03
CA PRO A 132 -2.50 2.83 -3.57
C PRO A 132 -1.12 3.48 -3.71
N PRO A 133 -0.34 3.61 -2.63
CA PRO A 133 0.98 4.21 -2.72
C PRO A 133 1.97 3.30 -3.47
N ASP A 134 2.93 3.91 -4.14
CA ASP A 134 4.10 3.20 -4.68
C ASP A 134 4.92 2.56 -3.55
N LEU A 135 5.35 1.32 -3.75
CA LEU A 135 6.01 0.52 -2.72
C LEU A 135 7.54 0.62 -2.74
N SER A 136 8.14 1.31 -3.72
CA SER A 136 9.59 1.28 -3.94
C SER A 136 10.41 1.73 -2.73
N LEU A 137 9.85 2.63 -1.92
CA LEU A 137 10.48 3.18 -0.72
C LEU A 137 9.60 3.08 0.53
N MET A 138 8.58 2.21 0.51
CA MET A 138 7.54 2.21 1.55
C MET A 138 8.10 1.95 2.95
N VAL A 139 9.09 1.04 3.06
CA VAL A 139 9.83 0.77 4.32
C VAL A 139 10.50 2.02 4.87
N LYS A 140 10.99 2.93 4.01
CA LYS A 140 11.63 4.18 4.44
C LYS A 140 10.64 5.32 4.66
N ALA A 141 9.48 5.25 4.00
CA ALA A 141 8.46 6.31 3.99
C ALA A 141 7.50 6.26 5.18
N ARG A 142 7.64 5.28 6.09
CA ARG A 142 6.77 5.12 7.27
C ARG A 142 7.61 4.99 8.53
N LYS A 143 7.17 5.66 9.59
CA LYS A 143 7.76 5.50 10.92
C LYS A 143 7.62 4.04 11.37
N GLY A 144 8.68 3.48 11.94
CA GLY A 144 8.74 2.04 12.29
C GLY A 144 9.15 1.13 11.14
N GLY A 145 9.19 1.62 9.91
CA GLY A 145 9.72 0.90 8.75
C GLY A 145 9.19 -0.52 8.58
N ALA A 146 10.08 -1.51 8.59
CA ALA A 146 9.72 -2.92 8.39
C ALA A 146 8.76 -3.42 9.48
N ASP A 147 8.94 -3.01 10.74
CA ASP A 147 8.03 -3.37 11.83
C ASP A 147 6.60 -2.86 11.58
N TYR A 148 6.48 -1.64 11.06
CA TYR A 148 5.17 -1.07 10.73
C TYR A 148 4.50 -1.83 9.59
N LEU A 149 5.23 -2.18 8.53
CA LEU A 149 4.65 -2.94 7.43
C LEU A 149 4.24 -4.34 7.84
N HIS A 150 5.07 -5.03 8.64
CA HIS A 150 4.72 -6.32 9.22
C HIS A 150 3.43 -6.21 10.05
N ALA A 151 3.41 -5.28 11.01
CA ALA A 151 2.24 -5.03 11.85
C ALA A 151 0.99 -4.68 11.03
N LEU A 152 1.12 -3.85 9.99
CA LEU A 152 0.03 -3.49 9.10
C LEU A 152 -0.53 -4.73 8.38
N MET A 153 0.33 -5.58 7.80
CA MET A 153 -0.11 -6.75 7.05
C MET A 153 -0.78 -7.80 7.96
N THR A 154 -0.29 -7.99 9.18
CA THR A 154 -0.83 -8.97 10.14
C THR A 154 -1.88 -8.35 11.09
N GLY A 155 -2.25 -7.10 10.88
CA GLY A 155 -3.04 -6.29 11.82
C GLY A 155 -4.52 -6.17 11.51
N TYR A 156 -4.98 -6.80 10.42
CA TYR A 156 -6.39 -6.82 10.04
C TYR A 156 -7.20 -7.67 11.03
N LYS A 157 -8.30 -7.10 11.53
CA LYS A 157 -9.19 -7.73 12.53
C LYS A 157 -10.62 -7.26 12.30
N GLU A 158 -11.56 -7.98 12.91
CA GLU A 158 -12.91 -7.45 13.06
C GLU A 158 -12.90 -6.15 13.88
N PRO A 159 -13.73 -5.16 13.52
CA PRO A 159 -13.87 -3.94 14.30
C PRO A 159 -14.30 -4.27 15.74
N PRO A 160 -13.70 -3.64 16.77
CA PRO A 160 -14.13 -3.85 18.14
C PRO A 160 -15.56 -3.33 18.35
N ALA A 161 -16.23 -3.84 19.39
CA ALA A 161 -17.60 -3.46 19.69
C ALA A 161 -17.76 -1.92 19.80
N GLY A 162 -18.75 -1.38 19.08
CA GLY A 162 -19.03 0.05 19.03
C GLY A 162 -18.27 0.84 17.95
N VAL A 163 -17.37 0.21 17.19
CA VAL A 163 -16.72 0.82 16.03
C VAL A 163 -17.47 0.43 14.76
N THR A 164 -18.03 1.43 14.07
CA THR A 164 -18.64 1.26 12.74
C THR A 164 -17.66 1.70 11.67
N MET A 165 -17.39 0.82 10.71
CA MET A 165 -16.52 1.12 9.59
C MET A 165 -17.27 1.91 8.51
N PRO A 166 -16.65 2.93 7.91
CA PRO A 166 -17.17 3.53 6.68
C PRO A 166 -17.24 2.48 5.56
N GLU A 167 -18.18 2.67 4.62
CA GLU A 167 -18.33 1.77 3.47
C GLU A 167 -17.01 1.63 2.69
N GLY A 168 -16.66 0.40 2.33
CA GLY A 168 -15.44 0.08 1.60
C GLY A 168 -14.14 0.15 2.41
N MET A 169 -14.21 0.42 3.71
CA MET A 169 -13.03 0.47 4.60
C MET A 169 -12.93 -0.79 5.46
N SER A 170 -11.71 -1.21 5.75
CA SER A 170 -11.38 -2.33 6.65
C SER A 170 -10.78 -1.82 7.95
N TYR A 171 -11.00 -2.56 9.04
CA TYR A 171 -10.36 -2.26 10.32
C TYR A 171 -8.94 -2.84 10.35
N ASN A 172 -7.98 -2.01 10.72
CA ASN A 172 -6.61 -2.42 10.96
C ASN A 172 -6.09 -1.83 12.28
N ALA A 173 -5.56 -2.69 13.15
CA ALA A 173 -5.13 -2.27 14.48
C ALA A 173 -4.00 -1.23 14.47
N TYR A 174 -3.18 -1.17 13.41
CA TYR A 174 -1.98 -0.33 13.35
C TYR A 174 -2.04 0.80 12.33
N PHE A 175 -3.02 0.78 11.41
CA PHE A 175 -3.21 1.89 10.49
C PHE A 175 -3.68 3.14 11.26
N PRO A 176 -3.14 4.34 10.98
CA PRO A 176 -3.57 5.56 11.64
C PRO A 176 -5.09 5.78 11.51
N GLY A 177 -5.78 5.90 12.65
CA GLY A 177 -7.24 6.03 12.69
C GLY A 177 -8.00 4.72 12.46
N HIS A 178 -7.31 3.58 12.38
CA HIS A 178 -7.83 2.21 12.25
C HIS A 178 -8.67 1.89 11.02
N ASN A 179 -8.95 2.87 10.17
CA ASN A 179 -9.76 2.72 8.96
C ASN A 179 -8.86 2.78 7.72
N ILE A 180 -8.70 1.66 7.03
CA ILE A 180 -7.89 1.56 5.81
C ILE A 180 -8.74 1.15 4.61
N ALA A 181 -8.50 1.76 3.45
CA ALA A 181 -9.23 1.43 2.20
C ALA A 181 -8.77 0.12 1.54
N MET A 182 -7.64 -0.44 2.00
CA MET A 182 -7.10 -1.70 1.51
C MET A 182 -7.74 -2.86 2.29
N PRO A 183 -8.41 -3.82 1.65
CA PRO A 183 -8.87 -5.04 2.31
C PRO A 183 -7.67 -5.89 2.76
N PRO A 184 -7.86 -6.90 3.65
CA PRO A 184 -6.78 -7.80 4.03
C PRO A 184 -6.17 -8.47 2.78
N PRO A 185 -4.90 -8.17 2.44
CA PRO A 185 -4.34 -8.60 1.16
C PRO A 185 -3.75 -10.02 1.22
N LEU A 186 -3.48 -10.53 2.43
CA LEU A 186 -2.87 -11.84 2.64
C LEU A 186 -3.92 -12.83 3.14
N SER A 187 -3.91 -14.02 2.55
CA SER A 187 -4.67 -15.18 3.01
C SER A 187 -3.75 -16.38 3.19
N GLU A 188 -4.11 -17.30 4.07
CA GLU A 188 -3.43 -18.58 4.21
C GLU A 188 -3.44 -19.33 2.87
N GLY A 189 -2.28 -19.85 2.45
CA GLY A 189 -2.12 -20.51 1.15
C GLY A 189 -2.33 -19.61 -0.08
N GLY A 190 -2.36 -18.28 0.06
CA GLY A 190 -2.63 -17.36 -1.05
C GLY A 190 -1.53 -17.27 -2.12
N VAL A 191 -0.33 -17.80 -1.83
CA VAL A 191 0.80 -17.87 -2.76
C VAL A 191 1.50 -19.21 -2.58
N GLU A 192 1.73 -19.93 -3.69
CA GLU A 192 2.60 -21.10 -3.70
C GLU A 192 4.04 -20.66 -3.95
N TYR A 193 4.95 -20.96 -3.01
CA TYR A 193 6.35 -20.60 -3.14
C TYR A 193 7.13 -21.63 -3.96
N ALA A 194 7.99 -21.15 -4.86
CA ALA A 194 8.86 -21.99 -5.68
C ALA A 194 9.77 -22.94 -4.87
N ASP A 195 10.15 -22.57 -3.65
CA ASP A 195 10.96 -23.38 -2.74
C ASP A 195 10.12 -24.28 -1.81
N LYS A 196 8.79 -24.27 -1.96
CA LYS A 196 7.82 -25.05 -1.18
C LYS A 196 7.81 -24.75 0.32
N THR A 197 8.22 -23.55 0.71
CA THR A 197 7.95 -23.04 2.07
C THR A 197 6.44 -22.92 2.27
N GLU A 198 5.96 -23.14 3.49
CA GLU A 198 4.55 -22.95 3.90
C GLU A 198 4.33 -21.59 4.60
#